data_AF-A0A6B3GJM9-F1
#
_entry.id   AF-A0A6B3GJM9-F1
#
_cell.length_a   1.000
_cell.length_b   1.000
_cell.length_c   1.000
_cell.angle_alpha   90.00
_cell.angle_beta   90.00
_cell.angle_gamma   90.00
#
_symmetry.space_group_name_H-M   'P 1'
#
loop_
_entity.id
_entity.type
_entity.pdbx_description
1 polymer ?
#
loop_
_entity_poly.entity_id
_entity_poly.type
_entity_poly.pdbx_seq_one_letter_code
_entity_poly.pdbx_strand_id
1 'polypeptide(L)'
;IGGGFGSKGLRAHQVSAVMAATALQRPVRVVLTRRQTFSLGGYRSPTTQRVRLGAAPDGRLLALEHRSLNQTSTVYEFVEPS
;
A
#
# COMPACT_ATOMS: atom_id res chain seq x y z
N ILE A 1 12.26 13.34 8.02
CA ILE A 1 11.97 11.91 7.76
C ILE A 1 13.03 11.37 6.80
N GLY A 2 13.74 10.28 7.12
CA GLY A 2 14.69 9.64 6.20
C GLY A 2 13.99 8.75 5.17
N GLY A 3 13.40 9.36 4.13
CA GLY A 3 12.70 8.68 3.02
C GLY A 3 11.33 8.07 3.38
N GLY A 4 10.37 8.05 2.46
CA GLY A 4 9.00 7.56 2.72
C GLY A 4 8.52 6.55 1.68
N PHE A 5 8.64 6.90 0.40
CA PHE A 5 8.33 6.02 -0.74
C PHE A 5 6.95 5.33 -0.63
N GLY A 6 5.93 6.06 -0.14
CA GLY A 6 4.56 5.55 0.05
C GLY A 6 4.34 4.65 1.28
N SER A 7 5.40 4.16 1.94
CA SER A 7 5.27 3.17 3.03
C SER A 7 4.87 3.78 4.39
N LYS A 8 5.10 5.08 4.60
CA LYS A 8 5.00 5.80 5.90
C LYS A 8 3.65 6.51 6.15
N GLY A 9 2.56 5.96 5.63
CA GLY A 9 1.20 6.39 5.99
C GLY A 9 0.84 6.08 7.45
N LEU A 10 -0.42 6.32 7.84
CA LEU A 10 -0.91 5.95 9.17
C LEU A 10 -0.98 4.41 9.30
N ARG A 11 -0.42 3.90 10.39
CA ARG A 11 -0.30 2.49 10.73
C ARG A 11 -0.55 2.30 12.24
N ALA A 12 -0.75 1.05 12.64
CA ALA A 12 -1.11 0.69 14.02
C ALA A 12 -0.16 1.26 15.08
N HIS A 13 1.16 1.20 14.85
CA HIS A 13 2.15 1.64 15.84
C HIS A 13 2.07 3.14 16.19
N GLN A 14 1.63 4.00 15.26
CA GLN A 14 1.38 5.42 15.56
C GLN A 14 0.15 5.57 16.47
N VAL A 15 -0.94 4.86 16.18
CA VAL A 15 -2.15 4.86 17.01
C VAL A 15 -1.85 4.30 18.41
N SER A 16 -1.11 3.21 18.49
CA SER A 16 -0.68 2.62 19.78
C SER A 16 0.19 3.58 20.58
N ALA A 17 1.06 4.37 19.94
CA ALA A 17 1.88 5.38 20.62
C ALA A 17 1.00 6.47 21.25
N VAL A 18 -0.03 6.95 20.53
CA VAL A 18 -1.00 7.93 21.04
C VAL A 18 -1.78 7.34 22.20
N MET A 19 -2.33 6.13 22.04
CA MET A 19 -3.08 5.45 23.11
C MET A 19 -2.24 5.27 24.38
N ALA A 20 -0.97 4.86 24.23
CA ALA A 20 -0.06 4.69 25.36
C ALA A 20 0.25 6.01 26.05
N ALA A 21 0.52 7.08 25.30
CA ALA A 21 0.75 8.41 25.86
C ALA A 21 -0.47 8.93 26.62
N THR A 22 -1.68 8.71 26.09
CA THR A 22 -2.94 9.07 26.76
C THR A 22 -3.17 8.25 28.02
N ALA A 23 -2.99 6.93 27.98
CA ALA A 23 -3.23 6.06 29.14
C ALA A 23 -2.23 6.34 30.28
N LEU A 24 -0.96 6.63 29.93
CA LEU A 24 0.11 6.84 30.91
C LEU A 24 0.25 8.30 31.35
N GLN A 25 -0.40 9.26 30.67
CA GLN A 25 -0.24 10.71 30.88
C GLN A 25 1.23 11.14 30.86
N ARG A 26 2.04 10.51 30.00
CA ARG A 26 3.49 10.71 29.90
C ARG A 26 3.94 10.64 28.45
N PRO A 27 5.02 11.36 28.07
CA PRO A 27 5.62 11.21 26.75
C PRO A 27 6.07 9.77 26.47
N VAL A 28 5.67 9.22 25.32
CA VAL A 28 6.05 7.87 24.87
C VAL A 28 6.81 7.97 23.55
N ARG A 29 7.95 7.28 23.46
CA ARG A 29 8.75 7.16 22.23
C ARG A 29 8.64 5.74 21.68
N VAL A 30 8.16 5.60 20.44
CA VAL A 30 8.15 4.33 19.71
C VAL A 30 9.18 4.39 18.60
N VAL A 31 10.09 3.42 18.58
CA VAL A 31 11.10 3.26 17.52
C VAL A 31 11.02 1.84 16.99
N LEU A 32 10.74 1.69 15.70
CA LEU A 32 10.76 0.39 15.05
C LEU A 32 12.20 0.00 14.73
N THR A 33 12.56 -1.25 15.00
CA THR A 33 13.77 -1.86 14.47
C THR A 33 13.68 -2.01 12.95
N ARG A 34 14.83 -2.15 12.27
CA ARG A 34 14.84 -2.34 10.82
C ARG A 34 14.01 -3.56 10.39
N ARG A 35 14.05 -4.66 11.15
CA ARG A 35 13.24 -5.86 10.85
C ARG A 35 11.74 -5.58 10.95
N GLN A 36 11.29 -4.90 12.01
CA GLN A 36 9.89 -4.54 12.19
C GLN A 36 9.35 -3.64 11.07
N THR A 37 10.19 -2.81 10.44
CA THR A 37 9.73 -1.97 9.32
C THR A 37 9.24 -2.77 8.11
N PHE A 38 9.73 -4.00 7.90
CA PHE A 38 9.27 -4.84 6.78
C PHE A 38 7.90 -5.47 7.03
N SER A 39 7.53 -5.67 8.30
CA SER A 39 6.27 -6.34 8.66
C SER A 39 5.16 -5.35 9.08
N LEU A 40 5.55 -4.20 9.64
CA LEU A 40 4.61 -3.18 10.14
C LEU A 40 4.49 -1.96 9.22
N GLY A 41 5.36 -1.84 8.23
CA GLY A 41 5.26 -0.85 7.17
C GLY A 41 4.29 -1.28 6.07
N GLY A 42 3.90 -0.33 5.22
CA GLY A 42 3.21 -0.67 3.97
C GLY A 42 4.18 -1.23 2.93
N TYR A 43 3.67 -2.07 2.04
CA TYR A 43 4.35 -2.55 0.84
C TYR A 43 3.46 -2.32 -0.38
N ARG A 44 4.05 -2.44 -1.58
CA ARG A 44 3.30 -2.36 -2.82
C ARG A 44 2.47 -3.64 -3.01
N SER A 45 1.16 -3.50 -3.17
CA SER A 45 0.27 -4.63 -3.40
C SER A 45 0.69 -5.44 -4.63
N PRO A 46 0.78 -6.78 -4.52
CA PRO A 46 0.86 -7.65 -5.67
C PRO A 46 -0.36 -7.44 -6.59
N THR A 47 -0.11 -7.37 -7.89
CA THR A 47 -1.16 -7.27 -8.91
C THR A 47 -1.00 -8.37 -9.95
N THR A 48 -2.14 -8.85 -10.46
CA THR A 48 -2.19 -9.72 -11.65
C THR A 48 -3.02 -9.01 -12.70
N GLN A 49 -2.41 -8.74 -13.86
CA GLN A 49 -3.03 -7.99 -14.93
C GLN A 49 -3.07 -8.84 -16.20
N ARG A 50 -4.23 -8.92 -16.84
CA ARG A 50 -4.42 -9.54 -18.15
C ARG A 50 -4.80 -8.45 -19.14
N VAL A 51 -3.94 -8.22 -20.11
CA VAL A 51 -4.15 -7.24 -21.19
C VAL A 51 -4.30 -8.00 -22.51
N ARG A 52 -5.32 -7.64 -23.29
CA ARG A 52 -5.51 -8.10 -24.67
C ARG A 52 -5.59 -6.88 -25.58
N LEU A 53 -4.85 -6.92 -26.68
CA LEU A 53 -4.82 -5.88 -27.69
C LEU A 53 -5.30 -6.47 -29.01
N GLY A 54 -6.22 -5.77 -29.68
CA GLY A 54 -6.57 -6.03 -31.07
C GLY A 54 -5.95 -4.95 -31.95
N ALA A 55 -5.26 -5.34 -33.01
CA ALA A 55 -4.66 -4.42 -33.98
C ALA A 55 -5.07 -4.81 -35.40
N ALA A 56 -5.16 -3.82 -36.29
CA ALA A 56 -5.32 -4.06 -37.72
C ALA A 56 -3.98 -4.53 -38.34
N PRO A 57 -3.99 -5.05 -39.58
CA PRO A 57 -2.77 -5.49 -40.26
C PRO A 57 -1.71 -4.39 -40.45
N ASP A 58 -2.13 -3.11 -40.45
CA ASP A 58 -1.24 -1.94 -40.51
C ASP A 58 -0.62 -1.57 -39.14
N GLY A 59 -0.92 -2.34 -38.09
CA GLY A 59 -0.44 -2.12 -36.73
C GLY A 59 -1.28 -1.15 -35.91
N ARG A 60 -2.35 -0.56 -36.47
CA ARG A 60 -3.23 0.36 -35.72
C ARG A 60 -4.00 -0.40 -34.65
N LEU A 61 -3.91 0.06 -33.39
CA LEU A 61 -4.71 -0.48 -32.30
C LEU A 61 -6.20 -0.20 -32.52
N LEU A 62 -7.01 -1.24 -32.43
CA LEU A 62 -8.47 -1.21 -32.62
C LEU A 62 -9.24 -1.54 -31.35
N ALA A 63 -8.66 -2.35 -30.45
CA ALA A 63 -9.33 -2.79 -29.24
C ALA A 63 -8.33 -2.97 -28.08
N LEU A 64 -8.81 -2.72 -26.87
CA LEU A 64 -8.11 -2.97 -25.62
C LEU A 64 -9.07 -3.59 -24.59
N GLU A 65 -8.70 -4.75 -24.05
CA GLU A 65 -9.33 -5.33 -22.86
C GLU A 65 -8.27 -5.41 -21.76
N HIS A 66 -8.58 -4.87 -20.58
CA HIS A 66 -7.71 -4.96 -19.41
C HIS A 66 -8.50 -5.48 -18.21
N ARG A 67 -8.05 -6.59 -17.62
CA ARG A 67 -8.55 -7.11 -16.34
C ARG A 67 -7.43 -7.06 -15.32
N SER A 68 -7.70 -6.50 -14.14
CA SER A 68 -6.73 -6.34 -13.07
C SER A 68 -7.27 -6.90 -11.77
N LEU A 69 -6.45 -7.70 -11.08
CA LEU A 69 -6.65 -8.13 -9.70
C LEU A 69 -5.57 -7.49 -8.83
N ASN A 70 -5.97 -6.87 -7.74
CA ASN A 70 -5.07 -6.22 -6.78
C ASN A 70 -5.30 -6.82 -5.39
N GLN A 71 -4.22 -7.21 -4.70
CA GLN A 71 -4.33 -7.65 -3.32
C GLN A 71 -4.55 -6.45 -2.39
N THR A 72 -5.67 -6.46 -1.68
CA THR A 72 -6.01 -5.43 -0.69
C THR A 72 -5.79 -5.93 0.73
N SER A 73 -5.92 -5.05 1.72
CA SER A 73 -5.97 -5.44 3.14
C SER A 73 -7.25 -6.23 3.43
N THR A 74 -7.20 -7.10 4.45
CA THR A 74 -8.38 -7.79 4.99
C THR A 74 -9.25 -6.89 5.87
N VAL A 75 -8.79 -5.68 6.18
CA VAL A 75 -9.47 -4.72 7.07
C VAL A 75 -10.14 -3.60 6.27
N TYR A 76 -9.53 -3.19 5.16
CA TYR A 76 -10.01 -2.10 4.32
C TYR A 76 -9.65 -2.38 2.87
N GLU A 77 -10.66 -2.31 2.01
CA GLU A 77 -10.48 -2.41 0.57
C GLU A 77 -9.89 -1.11 0.04
N PHE A 78 -8.76 -1.21 -0.67
CA PHE A 78 -8.15 -0.08 -1.36
C PHE A 78 -7.78 -0.54 -2.76
N VAL A 79 -8.38 0.10 -3.75
CA VAL A 79 -8.01 -0.02 -5.16
C VAL A 79 -7.44 1.33 -5.56
N GLU A 80 -6.26 1.30 -6.17
CA GLU A 80 -5.61 2.51 -6.66
C GLU A 80 -6.52 3.17 -7.72
N PRO A 81 -6.88 4.45 -7.57
CA PRO A 81 -7.81 5.10 -8.50
C PRO A 81 -7.21 5.15 -9.91
N SER A 82 -8.02 4.78 -10.91
CA SER A 82 -7.70 4.77 -12.34
C SER A 82 -7.92 6.13 -13.00
#